data_AF-A0A958XV71-F1
#
_entry.id   AF-A0A958XV71-F1
#
_cell.length_a   1.000
_cell.length_b   1.000
_cell.length_c   1.000
_cell.angle_alpha   90.00
_cell.angle_beta   90.00
_cell.angle_gamma   90.00
#
_symmetry.space_group_name_H-M   'P 1'
#
loop_
_entity.id
_entity.type
_entity.pdbx_description
1 polymer ?
#
loop_
_entity_poly.entity_id
_entity_poly.type
_entity_poly.pdbx_seq_one_letter_code
_entity_poly.pdbx_strand_id
1 'polypeptide(L)'
;MRKRLLKRVLGALLALFVLYFAVIFIYGWVSDWQPAEGPEAMAVGQKGDTAPIADSVLSFVTWNIGFGGLGAESDFFYDDEGMWYSGSSMTRCPRPLVEKNLKGVEGFLKSEGADFFLLQEVDEDSDRSHR
;
A
#
# COMPACT_ATOMS: atom_id res chain seq x y z
N MET A 1 50.56 17.54 -13.53
CA MET A 1 50.27 16.37 -12.66
C MET A 1 48.90 16.42 -11.98
N ARG A 2 48.50 17.52 -11.30
CA ARG A 2 47.18 17.68 -10.63
C ARG A 2 45.94 17.28 -11.46
N LYS A 3 45.88 17.68 -12.74
CA LYS A 3 44.75 17.34 -13.63
C LYS A 3 44.64 15.83 -13.96
N ARG A 4 45.77 15.12 -14.04
CA ARG A 4 45.79 13.66 -14.27
C ARG A 4 45.35 12.89 -13.03
N LEU A 5 45.77 13.35 -11.85
CA LEU A 5 45.31 12.80 -10.58
C LEU A 5 43.81 13.01 -10.39
N LEU A 6 43.31 14.22 -10.65
CA LEU A 6 41.89 14.54 -10.57
C LEU A 6 41.04 13.64 -11.48
N LYS A 7 41.44 13.44 -12.73
CA LYS A 7 40.75 12.52 -13.66
C LYS A 7 40.72 11.07 -13.17
N ARG A 8 41.79 10.59 -12.55
CA ARG A 8 41.85 9.24 -11.96
C ARG A 8 40.91 9.11 -10.77
N VAL A 9 40.86 10.12 -9.90
CA VAL A 9 39.96 10.13 -8.74
C VAL A 9 38.51 10.16 -9.20
N LEU A 10 38.13 11.05 -10.13
CA LEU A 10 36.78 11.10 -10.71
C LEU A 10 36.41 9.78 -11.40
N GLY A 11 37.34 9.19 -12.15
CA GLY A 11 37.12 7.87 -12.77
C GLY A 11 36.91 6.75 -11.75
N ALA A 12 37.67 6.76 -10.65
CA ALA A 12 37.50 5.79 -9.57
C ALA A 12 36.16 5.97 -8.85
N LEU A 13 35.74 7.21 -8.59
CA LEU A 13 34.44 7.51 -7.98
C LEU A 13 33.28 7.07 -8.89
N LEU A 14 33.37 7.35 -10.20
CA LEU A 14 32.37 6.90 -11.17
C LEU A 14 32.32 5.38 -11.26
N ALA A 15 33.48 4.71 -11.27
CA ALA A 15 33.55 3.25 -11.28
C ALA A 15 32.94 2.65 -10.01
N LEU A 16 33.20 3.24 -8.84
CA LEU A 16 32.60 2.82 -7.58
C LEU A 16 31.08 3.01 -7.57
N PHE A 17 30.59 4.14 -8.10
CA PHE A 17 29.16 4.42 -8.25
C PHE A 17 28.48 3.40 -9.16
N VAL A 18 29.06 3.11 -10.33
CA VAL A 18 28.53 2.09 -11.25
C VAL A 18 28.57 0.70 -10.62
N LEU A 19 29.65 0.36 -9.93
CA LEU A 19 29.77 -0.92 -9.22
C LEU A 19 28.71 -1.07 -8.14
N TYR A 20 28.44 -0.01 -7.37
CA TYR A 20 27.39 0.00 -6.34
C TYR A 20 26.02 -0.35 -6.92
N PHE A 21 25.61 0.32 -8.01
CA PHE A 21 24.34 0.02 -8.67
C PHE A 21 24.32 -1.38 -9.30
N ALA A 22 25.43 -1.80 -9.93
CA ALA A 22 25.54 -3.14 -10.49
C ALA A 22 25.35 -4.22 -9.43
N VAL A 23 25.98 -4.06 -8.25
CA VAL A 23 25.81 -4.99 -7.13
C VAL A 23 24.36 -5.00 -6.65
N ILE A 24 23.72 -3.84 -6.48
CA ILE A 24 22.31 -3.77 -6.05
C ILE A 24 21.39 -4.45 -7.05
N PHE A 25 21.55 -4.19 -8.34
CA PHE A 25 20.69 -4.78 -9.37
C PHE A 25 20.90 -6.29 -9.52
N ILE A 26 22.16 -6.75 -9.49
CA ILE A 26 22.46 -8.18 -9.53
C ILE A 26 21.91 -8.87 -8.28
N TYR A 27 22.14 -8.29 -7.10
CA TYR A 27 21.61 -8.84 -5.86
C TYR A 27 20.09 -8.91 -5.92
N GLY A 28 19.42 -7.80 -6.24
CA GLY A 28 17.97 -7.73 -6.35
C GLY A 28 17.40 -8.75 -7.34
N TRP A 29 18.03 -8.92 -8.51
CA TRP A 29 17.61 -9.91 -9.50
C TRP A 29 17.80 -11.36 -9.03
N VAL A 30 18.93 -11.67 -8.40
CA VAL A 30 19.23 -13.03 -7.93
C VAL A 30 18.42 -13.39 -6.68
N SER A 31 18.13 -12.40 -5.82
CA SER A 31 17.30 -12.56 -4.63
C SER A 31 15.81 -12.39 -4.90
N ASP A 32 15.43 -12.10 -6.15
CA ASP A 32 14.03 -11.87 -6.50
C ASP A 32 13.25 -13.17 -6.29
N TRP A 33 12.38 -13.16 -5.30
CA TRP A 33 11.57 -14.32 -5.00
C TRP A 33 10.50 -14.48 -6.08
N GLN A 34 10.59 -15.56 -6.84
CA GLN A 34 9.61 -15.93 -7.85
C GLN A 34 8.66 -16.96 -7.23
N PRO A 35 7.40 -16.61 -6.93
CA PRO A 35 6.43 -17.59 -6.46
C PRO A 35 6.31 -18.74 -7.46
N ALA A 36 6.04 -19.94 -6.95
CA ALA A 36 5.64 -21.03 -7.83
C ALA A 36 4.41 -20.62 -8.64
N GLU A 37 4.36 -21.00 -9.92
CA GLU A 37 3.18 -20.73 -10.75
C GLU A 37 1.97 -21.47 -10.21
N GLY A 38 0.95 -20.71 -9.83
CA GLY A 38 -0.34 -21.22 -9.36
C GLY A 38 -0.55 -21.03 -7.87
N PRO A 39 -1.81 -21.06 -7.41
CA PRO A 39 -2.12 -20.99 -5.99
C PRO A 39 -1.50 -22.20 -5.29
N GLU A 40 -0.74 -21.98 -4.22
CA GLU A 40 -0.50 -23.05 -3.25
C GLU A 40 -1.87 -23.54 -2.78
N ALA A 41 -2.16 -24.82 -3.02
CA ALA A 41 -3.42 -25.40 -2.58
C ALA A 41 -3.46 -25.33 -1.05
N MET A 42 -4.19 -24.36 -0.51
CA MET A 42 -4.45 -24.33 0.92
C MET A 42 -5.31 -25.55 1.25
N ALA A 43 -4.78 -26.43 2.11
CA ALA A 43 -5.59 -27.49 2.69
C ALA A 43 -6.65 -26.84 3.59
N VAL A 44 -7.88 -26.70 3.08
CA VAL A 44 -9.02 -26.24 3.87
C VAL A 44 -9.42 -27.38 4.81
N GLY A 45 -8.69 -27.50 5.92
CA GLY A 45 -8.90 -28.52 6.95
C GLY A 45 -9.97 -28.13 7.98
N GLN A 46 -10.45 -26.90 7.95
CA GLN A 46 -11.48 -26.44 8.86
C GLN A 46 -12.86 -26.75 8.30
N LYS A 47 -13.42 -27.86 8.76
CA LYS A 47 -14.87 -28.08 8.70
C LYS A 47 -15.47 -27.24 9.83
N GLY A 48 -16.06 -26.10 9.47
CA GLY A 48 -16.80 -25.30 10.45
C GLY A 48 -17.95 -26.11 11.05
N ASP A 49 -18.19 -25.95 12.35
CA ASP A 49 -19.34 -26.56 13.03
C ASP A 49 -20.68 -25.90 12.64
N THR A 50 -20.63 -24.82 11.87
CA THR A 50 -21.79 -24.11 11.35
C THR A 50 -22.35 -24.78 10.11
N ALA A 51 -23.68 -24.89 10.06
CA ALA A 51 -24.38 -25.35 8.87
C ALA A 51 -24.06 -24.42 7.69
N PRO A 52 -23.87 -24.97 6.46
CA PRO A 52 -23.72 -24.16 5.27
C PRO A 52 -24.92 -23.23 5.09
N ILE A 53 -24.67 -22.02 4.57
CA ILE A 53 -25.76 -21.12 4.20
C ILE A 53 -26.57 -21.81 3.10
N ALA A 54 -27.88 -21.95 3.35
CA ALA A 54 -28.79 -22.67 2.46
C ALA A 54 -29.31 -21.79 1.31
N ASP A 55 -29.08 -20.47 1.36
CA ASP A 55 -29.43 -19.58 0.26
C ASP A 55 -28.58 -19.87 -0.98
N SER A 56 -29.24 -19.82 -2.13
CA SER A 56 -28.62 -19.98 -3.45
C SER A 56 -27.98 -18.69 -3.97
N VAL A 57 -28.33 -17.55 -3.40
CA VAL A 57 -27.79 -16.24 -3.76
C VAL A 57 -27.15 -15.62 -2.52
N LEU A 58 -25.92 -15.15 -2.67
CA LEU A 58 -25.19 -14.43 -1.63
C LEU A 58 -24.73 -13.09 -2.19
N SER A 59 -24.81 -12.06 -1.37
CA SER A 59 -24.39 -10.70 -1.67
C SER A 59 -23.14 -10.34 -0.87
N PHE A 60 -22.21 -9.66 -1.54
CA PHE A 60 -20.92 -9.29 -0.97
C PHE A 60 -20.63 -7.83 -1.27
N VAL A 61 -20.23 -7.10 -0.23
CA VAL A 61 -19.54 -5.82 -0.36
C VAL A 61 -18.06 -6.07 -0.18
N THR A 62 -17.25 -5.72 -1.17
CA THR A 62 -15.79 -5.70 -1.03
C THR A 62 -15.31 -4.26 -1.16
N TRP A 63 -14.63 -3.75 -0.14
CA TRP A 63 -14.26 -2.34 -0.11
C TRP A 63 -13.01 -2.07 0.72
N ASN A 64 -12.02 -1.43 0.08
CA ASN A 64 -10.92 -0.80 0.78
C ASN A 64 -11.37 0.58 1.28
N ILE A 65 -11.48 0.74 2.60
CA ILE A 65 -12.00 1.97 3.23
C ILE A 65 -10.92 3.05 3.40
N GLY A 66 -9.71 2.80 2.92
CA GLY A 66 -8.62 3.78 2.89
C GLY A 66 -8.19 4.26 4.27
N PHE A 67 -8.21 3.38 5.29
CA PHE A 67 -7.90 3.66 6.71
C PHE A 67 -8.62 4.90 7.28
N GLY A 68 -9.76 5.28 6.68
CA GLY A 68 -10.49 6.51 6.95
C GLY A 68 -9.80 7.80 6.49
N GLY A 69 -8.57 7.75 5.98
CA GLY A 69 -7.76 8.91 5.61
C GLY A 69 -7.74 9.26 4.13
N LEU A 70 -8.30 8.43 3.26
CA LEU A 70 -8.33 8.62 1.79
C LEU A 70 -9.71 9.08 1.29
N GLY A 71 -10.15 10.25 1.78
CA GLY A 71 -11.40 10.88 1.37
C GLY A 71 -11.25 11.76 0.12
N ALA A 72 -12.33 12.44 -0.26
CA ALA A 72 -12.32 13.36 -1.41
C ALA A 72 -11.38 14.57 -1.22
N GLU A 73 -11.07 14.89 0.04
CA GLU A 73 -10.13 15.95 0.41
C GLU A 73 -8.66 15.50 0.41
N SER A 74 -8.38 14.22 0.20
CA SER A 74 -7.02 13.70 0.18
C SER A 74 -6.29 14.14 -1.10
N ASP A 75 -5.03 14.53 -0.93
CA ASP A 75 -4.15 15.05 -1.99
C ASP A 75 -2.83 14.27 -1.88
N PHE A 76 -2.51 13.44 -2.86
CA PHE A 76 -1.32 12.61 -2.84
C PHE A 76 -0.08 13.40 -3.25
N PHE A 77 1.09 12.96 -2.77
CA PHE A 77 2.39 13.64 -2.94
C PHE A 77 2.77 14.02 -4.38
N TYR A 78 2.18 13.38 -5.38
CA TYR A 78 2.46 13.64 -6.80
C TYR A 78 1.30 14.32 -7.55
N ASP A 79 0.18 14.60 -6.87
CA ASP A 79 -0.98 15.25 -7.47
C ASP A 79 -0.70 16.75 -7.74
N ASP A 80 0.27 17.35 -7.03
CA ASP A 80 0.64 18.76 -7.17
C ASP A 80 1.80 19.03 -8.16
N GLU A 81 2.16 18.04 -8.99
CA GLU A 81 3.21 18.09 -10.02
C GLU A 81 4.63 18.41 -9.50
N GLY A 82 4.83 18.45 -8.18
CA GLY A 82 6.12 18.77 -7.55
C GLY A 82 7.14 17.63 -7.63
N MET A 83 8.25 17.85 -8.34
CA MET A 83 9.34 16.85 -8.40
C MET A 83 10.10 16.69 -7.07
N TRP A 84 10.14 17.76 -6.27
CA TRP A 84 11.02 17.85 -5.10
C TRP A 84 10.28 18.08 -3.77
N TYR A 85 9.03 18.56 -3.82
CA TYR A 85 8.23 18.90 -2.65
C TYR A 85 6.77 18.56 -2.95
N SER A 86 6.07 18.09 -1.93
CA SER A 86 4.65 17.75 -1.98
C SER A 86 3.74 18.91 -1.63
N GLY A 87 4.20 20.15 -1.80
CA GLY A 87 3.40 21.36 -1.60
C GLY A 87 2.32 21.28 -0.51
N SER A 88 1.06 21.26 -0.94
CA SER A 88 -0.14 21.13 -0.10
C SER A 88 -0.60 19.70 0.14
N SER A 89 0.05 18.71 -0.46
CA SER A 89 -0.35 17.31 -0.41
C SER A 89 -0.42 16.79 1.02
N MET A 90 -1.51 16.09 1.26
CA MET A 90 -1.93 15.61 2.56
C MET A 90 -1.16 14.33 2.90
N THR A 91 0.02 14.48 3.49
CA THR A 91 0.83 13.32 3.94
C THR A 91 0.14 12.54 5.06
N ARG A 92 -0.68 13.22 5.87
CA ARG A 92 -1.49 12.63 6.94
C ARG A 92 -2.84 13.33 6.97
N CYS A 93 -3.92 12.56 6.86
CA CYS A 93 -5.28 13.11 6.85
C CYS A 93 -5.62 13.71 8.22
N PRO A 94 -6.10 14.96 8.32
CA PRO A 94 -6.55 15.57 9.57
C PRO A 94 -7.68 14.80 10.26
N ARG A 95 -7.65 14.73 11.60
CA ARG A 95 -8.60 13.97 12.42
C ARG A 95 -10.07 14.26 12.10
N PRO A 96 -10.51 15.52 11.89
CA PRO A 96 -11.91 15.79 11.54
C PRO A 96 -12.35 15.15 10.22
N LEU A 97 -11.44 15.03 9.25
CA LEU A 97 -11.73 14.37 7.97
C LEU A 97 -11.77 12.86 8.13
N VAL A 98 -10.87 12.30 8.95
CA VAL A 98 -10.91 10.87 9.31
C VAL A 98 -12.25 10.52 9.97
N GLU A 99 -12.68 11.29 10.96
CA GLU A 99 -13.96 11.09 11.64
C GLU A 99 -15.16 11.27 10.70
N LYS A 100 -15.10 12.23 9.77
CA LYS A 100 -16.12 12.42 8.72
C LYS A 100 -16.21 11.17 7.83
N ASN A 101 -15.07 10.66 7.35
CA ASN A 101 -15.01 9.52 6.45
C ASN A 101 -15.50 8.24 7.16
N LEU A 102 -15.06 7.98 8.39
CA LEU A 102 -15.50 6.83 9.17
C LEU A 102 -17.02 6.86 9.43
N LYS A 103 -17.60 8.03 9.72
CA LYS A 103 -19.06 8.18 9.82
C LYS A 103 -19.77 7.84 8.51
N GLY A 104 -19.19 8.22 7.37
CA GLY A 104 -19.71 7.87 6.05
C GLY A 104 -19.65 6.37 5.78
N VAL A 105 -18.51 5.75 6.08
CA VAL A 105 -18.30 4.29 5.99
C VAL A 105 -19.34 3.56 6.85
N GLU A 106 -19.46 3.90 8.12
CA GLU A 106 -20.46 3.31 9.01
C GLU A 106 -21.90 3.49 8.50
N GLY A 107 -22.22 4.68 7.99
CA GLY A 107 -23.54 4.96 7.43
C GLY A 107 -23.85 4.05 6.25
N PHE A 108 -22.91 3.92 5.32
CA PHE A 108 -23.04 3.03 4.16
C PHE A 108 -23.21 1.56 4.58
N LEU A 109 -22.32 1.06 5.46
CA LEU A 109 -22.35 -0.33 5.91
C LEU A 109 -23.66 -0.66 6.65
N LYS A 110 -24.21 0.27 7.43
CA LYS A 110 -25.50 0.10 8.12
C LYS A 110 -26.70 0.16 7.17
N SER A 111 -26.60 0.88 6.06
CA SER A 111 -27.66 0.97 5.06
C SER A 111 -27.67 -0.17 4.06
N GLU A 112 -26.51 -0.79 3.83
CA GLU A 112 -26.37 -1.84 2.83
C GLU A 112 -26.82 -3.19 3.39
N GLY A 113 -27.67 -3.90 2.65
CA GLY A 113 -28.24 -5.18 3.05
C GLY A 113 -27.42 -6.38 2.60
N ALA A 114 -26.09 -6.27 2.58
CA ALA A 114 -25.23 -7.35 2.10
C ALA A 114 -25.06 -8.47 3.13
N ASP A 115 -24.94 -9.71 2.67
CA ASP A 115 -24.72 -10.88 3.54
C ASP A 115 -23.30 -10.87 4.12
N PHE A 116 -22.34 -10.36 3.35
CA PHE A 116 -20.93 -10.30 3.72
C PHE A 116 -20.30 -8.95 3.40
N PHE A 117 -19.45 -8.48 4.32
CA PHE A 117 -18.62 -7.30 4.13
C PHE A 117 -17.14 -7.71 4.23
N LEU A 118 -16.41 -7.52 3.14
CA LEU A 118 -15.00 -7.84 2.99
C LEU A 118 -14.22 -6.52 2.89
N LEU A 119 -13.78 -6.01 4.04
CA LEU A 119 -13.13 -4.71 4.13
C LEU A 119 -11.61 -4.83 4.14
N GLN A 120 -10.93 -3.85 3.55
CA GLN A 120 -9.47 -3.68 3.62
C GLN A 120 -9.11 -2.33 4.24
N GLU A 121 -7.89 -2.24 4.80
CA GLU A 121 -7.38 -1.05 5.50
C GLU A 121 -8.28 -0.63 6.68
N VAL A 122 -8.70 -1.62 7.46
CA VAL A 122 -9.45 -1.41 8.71
C VAL A 122 -8.45 -1.30 9.85
N ASP A 123 -7.94 -0.10 10.06
CA ASP A 123 -6.91 0.19 11.05
C ASP A 123 -7.51 0.77 12.35
N GLU A 124 -6.87 0.47 13.48
CA GLU A 124 -7.07 1.13 14.78
C GLU A 124 -5.72 1.78 15.19
N ASP A 125 -5.77 2.99 15.77
CA ASP A 125 -4.57 3.76 16.16
C ASP A 125 -3.51 3.92 15.04
N SER A 126 -3.97 4.21 13.82
CA SER A 126 -3.12 4.28 12.62
C SER A 126 -2.23 5.53 12.58
N ASP A 127 -0.92 5.33 12.35
CA ASP A 127 0.00 6.42 12.03
C ASP A 127 -0.26 7.05 10.66
N ARG A 128 -0.99 6.35 9.78
CA ARG A 128 -1.30 6.77 8.40
C ARG A 128 -2.46 7.77 8.34
N SER A 129 -3.34 7.77 9.35
CA SER A 129 -4.42 8.75 9.52
C SER A 129 -4.30 9.46 10.86
N HIS A 130 -4.95 8.96 11.91
CA HIS A 130 -4.83 9.50 13.26
C HIS A 130 -4.98 8.46 14.36
N ARG A 131 -4.04 8.51 15.32
CA ARG A 131 -4.23 8.11 16.72
C ARG A 131 -4.97 9.21 17.48
#